data_AF-A0A9D6IZA8-F1
#
_entry.id   AF-A0A9D6IZA8-F1
#
_cell.length_a   1.000
_cell.length_b   1.000
_cell.length_c   1.000
_cell.angle_alpha   90.00
_cell.angle_beta   90.00
_cell.angle_gamma   90.00
#
_symmetry.space_group_name_H-M   'P 1'
#
loop_
_entity.id
_entity.type
_entity.pdbx_description
1 polymer ?
#
loop_
_entity_poly.entity_id
_entity_poly.type
_entity_poly.pdbx_seq_one_letter_code
_entity_poly.pdbx_strand_id
1 'polypeptide(L)' 'MDAPRRRYRMFVDDEWVDSASGRVLTSVNPATGEAWAEVPEGDGEDVD' A
#
# COMPACT_ATOMS: atom_id res chain seq x y z
N MET A 1 -19.59 4.83 9.44
CA MET A 1 -18.53 3.93 9.93
C MET A 1 -17.60 3.71 8.75
N ASP A 2 -16.29 3.96 8.90
CA ASP A 2 -15.33 3.72 7.81
C ASP A 2 -15.30 2.23 7.50
N ALA A 3 -15.50 1.84 6.25
CA ALA A 3 -15.42 0.43 5.85
C ALA A 3 -13.97 -0.08 6.03
N PRO A 4 -13.75 -1.36 6.36
CA PRO A 4 -12.39 -1.88 6.51
C PRO A 4 -11.61 -1.72 5.21
N ARG A 5 -10.46 -1.02 5.29
CA ARG A 5 -9.57 -0.76 4.15
C ARG A 5 -8.68 -1.97 3.90
N ARG A 6 -8.48 -2.31 2.63
CA ARG A 6 -7.57 -3.40 2.25
C ARG A 6 -6.13 -2.90 2.33
N ARG A 7 -5.26 -3.61 3.04
CA ARG A 7 -3.83 -3.31 3.07
C ARG A 7 -3.07 -4.28 2.16
N TYR A 8 -2.28 -3.74 1.27
CA TYR A 8 -1.43 -4.49 0.35
C TYR A 8 0.03 -4.50 0.83
N ARG A 9 0.81 -5.39 0.25
CA ARG A 9 2.26 -5.53 0.44
C ARG A 9 2.93 -5.46 -0.92
N MET A 10 4.24 -5.23 -0.94
CA MET A 10 5.04 -5.35 -2.16
C MET A 10 5.30 -6.81 -2.45
N PHE A 11 5.48 -7.17 -3.72
CA PHE A 11 5.83 -8.53 -4.12
C PHE A 11 7.23 -8.54 -4.72
N VAL A 12 8.19 -9.07 -3.98
CA VAL A 12 9.63 -9.06 -4.28
C VAL A 12 10.17 -10.45 -3.98
N ASP A 13 10.96 -11.01 -4.90
CA ASP A 13 11.57 -12.35 -4.76
C ASP A 13 10.58 -13.46 -4.34
N ASP A 14 9.42 -13.50 -5.01
CA ASP A 14 8.33 -14.46 -4.72
C ASP A 14 7.69 -14.32 -3.31
N GLU A 15 8.01 -13.25 -2.59
CA GLU A 15 7.51 -12.97 -1.24
C GLU A 15 6.70 -11.67 -1.16
N TRP A 16 5.75 -11.64 -0.22
CA TRP A 16 4.98 -10.44 0.10
C TRP A 16 5.58 -9.72 1.31
N VAL A 17 6.19 -8.56 1.09
CA VAL A 17 6.93 -7.79 2.10
C VAL A 17 6.32 -6.40 2.33
N ASP A 18 6.49 -5.84 3.52
CA ASP A 18 6.24 -4.41 3.76
C ASP A 18 7.38 -3.58 3.12
N SER A 19 7.16 -2.28 2.89
CA SER A 19 8.27 -1.39 2.47
C SER A 19 9.28 -1.23 3.59
N ALA A 20 10.54 -1.01 3.22
CA ALA A 20 11.65 -0.80 4.15
C ALA A 20 11.38 0.40 5.07
N SER A 21 10.79 1.48 4.52
CA SER A 21 10.37 2.65 5.31
C SER A 21 9.10 2.44 6.15
N GLY A 22 8.33 1.39 5.90
CA GLY A 22 7.04 1.11 6.56
C GLY A 22 5.92 2.11 6.24
N ARG A 23 6.15 3.07 5.34
CA ARG A 23 5.16 4.08 4.94
C ARG A 23 4.11 3.47 4.01
N VAL A 24 2.92 4.07 4.02
CA VAL A 24 1.80 3.64 3.17
C VAL A 24 1.11 4.85 2.53
N LEU A 25 0.65 4.66 1.28
CA LEU A 25 -0.20 5.59 0.55
C LEU A 25 -1.66 5.12 0.63
N THR A 26 -2.56 6.04 0.93
CA THR A 26 -4.01 5.78 0.84
C THR A 26 -4.46 5.87 -0.63
N SER A 27 -5.03 4.78 -1.14
CA SER A 27 -5.69 4.75 -2.46
C SER A 27 -7.15 5.15 -2.32
N VAL A 28 -7.54 6.12 -3.15
CA VAL A 28 -8.90 6.64 -3.21
C VAL A 28 -9.60 6.07 -4.44
N ASN A 29 -10.85 5.63 -4.27
CA ASN A 29 -11.65 5.12 -5.37
C ASN A 29 -12.09 6.30 -6.25
N PRO A 30 -11.71 6.36 -7.53
CA PRO A 30 -12.03 7.51 -8.38
C PRO A 30 -13.53 7.67 -8.66
N ALA A 31 -14.33 6.60 -8.49
CA ALA A 31 -15.78 6.65 -8.71
C ALA A 31 -16.56 7.22 -7.50
N THR A 32 -16.04 7.06 -6.28
CA THR A 32 -16.76 7.46 -5.05
C THR A 32 -16.03 8.53 -4.23
N GLY A 33 -14.73 8.74 -4.47
CA GLY A 33 -13.89 9.63 -3.68
C GLY A 33 -13.52 9.08 -2.30
N GLU A 34 -13.87 7.82 -2.01
CA GLU A 34 -13.64 7.20 -0.70
C GLU A 34 -12.30 6.44 -0.67
N ALA A 35 -11.62 6.49 0.47
CA ALA A 35 -10.45 5.66 0.72
C ALA A 35 -10.86 4.18 0.78
N TRP A 36 -10.19 3.32 0.00
CA TRP A 36 -10.55 1.91 -0.09
C TRP A 36 -9.38 0.95 0.18
N ALA A 37 -8.15 1.44 0.06
CA ALA A 37 -6.95 0.64 0.28
C ALA A 37 -5.76 1.46 0.77
N GLU A 38 -4.80 0.76 1.38
CA GLU A 38 -3.47 1.24 1.72
C GLU A 38 -2.44 0.39 0.98
N VAL A 39 -1.50 1.04 0.30
CA VAL A 39 -0.42 0.38 -0.45
C VAL A 39 0.93 0.86 0.10
N PRO A 40 1.98 0.02 0.12
CA PRO A 40 3.30 0.45 0.58
C PRO A 40 3.82 1.62 -0.26
N GLU A 41 4.37 2.63 0.39
CA GLU A 41 5.13 3.71 -0.25
C GLU A 41 6.58 3.24 -0.40
N GLY A 42 6.85 2.48 -1.46
CA GLY A 42 8.20 2.01 -1.75
C GLY A 42 9.14 3.18 -2.07
N ASP A 43 10.38 3.09 -1.64
CA ASP A 43 11.42 4.08 -1.91
C ASP A 43 12.71 3.46 -2.46
N GLY A 44 13.81 4.23 -2.49
CA GLY A 44 15.07 3.77 -3.09
C GLY A 44 15.64 2.53 -2.39
N GLU A 45 15.40 2.38 -1.08
CA GLU A 45 15.91 1.23 -0.33
C GLU A 45 15.19 -0.08 -0.72
N ASP A 46 13.97 0.00 -1.24
CA ASP A 46 13.21 -1.15 -1.74
C ASP A 46 13.63 -1.60 -3.15
N VAL A 47 14.51 -0.82 -3.82
CA VAL A 47 15.00 -1.08 -5.17
C VAL A 47 16.41 -1.67 -5.19
N ASP A 48 17.21 -1.39 -4.16
CA ASP A 48 18.60 -1.86 -3.99
C ASP A 48 18.69 -3.33 -3.54
#